data_AF-A0A2E8CPC1-F1
#
_entry.id   AF-A0A2E8CPC1-F1
#
_cell.length_a   1.000
_cell.length_b   1.000
_cell.length_c   1.000
_cell.angle_alpha   90.00
_cell.angle_beta   90.00
_cell.angle_gamma   90.00
#
_symmetry.space_group_name_H-M   'P 1'
#
loop_
_entity.id
_entity.type
_entity.pdbx_description
1 polymer ?
#
loop_
_entity_poly.entity_id
_entity_poly.type
_entity_poly.pdbx_seq_one_letter_code
_entity_poly.pdbx_strand_id
1 'polypeptide(L)'
;MNLVKKTKLFTLEQRAFEALFILVFLLVGGQVPSVAGDVVILNNGDRITGEIVGEEPSKLKIRTAYAGEISISPANVSRVERNTDHAVTVSTTASAMTVPADKIPLGHDLESEAGAVEKEEKKNWSGSANLALKLEDGGSNDDSEIDGDFSLRWERGVQRFRVRGQLEYETFNQIPTKQDWMLDPKYDHFFSDKVYGSLSYSVKQQKYEGLNLRQTIGPALGYEFIANEQTELVSEVGVYYTAEGYTSGTSESYAATGWSLEYRREILQDRVQFYHRHFFFVRADDIKQKTFHTWTGFKFPIYEGLNISTEVELDYDDITLDRTSTLEETIRLKFGFEW
;
A
#
# COMPACT_ATOMS: atom_id res chain seq x y z
N MET A 1 -24.55 -10.32 -46.36
CA MET A 1 -25.44 -10.08 -45.20
C MET A 1 -24.54 -9.61 -44.06
N ASN A 2 -24.32 -8.30 -43.96
CA ASN A 2 -23.43 -7.67 -42.98
C ASN A 2 -24.29 -6.96 -41.94
N LEU A 3 -24.21 -7.37 -40.68
CA LEU A 3 -24.76 -6.62 -39.55
C LEU A 3 -23.70 -6.53 -38.45
N VAL A 4 -22.82 -5.56 -38.61
CA VAL A 4 -22.00 -5.02 -37.52
C VAL A 4 -22.95 -4.28 -36.59
N LYS A 5 -23.39 -4.92 -35.49
CA LYS A 5 -24.02 -4.20 -34.38
C LYS A 5 -22.93 -3.44 -33.63
N LYS A 6 -22.86 -2.13 -33.86
CA LYS A 6 -22.09 -1.21 -33.01
C LYS A 6 -22.66 -1.25 -31.60
N THR A 7 -21.90 -1.80 -30.66
CA THR A 7 -22.12 -1.68 -29.22
C THR A 7 -21.99 -0.20 -28.84
N LYS A 8 -23.10 0.44 -28.46
CA LYS A 8 -23.04 1.79 -27.88
C LYS A 8 -22.58 1.66 -26.42
N LEU A 9 -21.28 1.78 -26.21
CA LEU A 9 -20.68 2.00 -24.90
C LEU A 9 -20.96 3.46 -24.47
N PHE A 10 -21.83 3.61 -23.47
CA PHE A 10 -22.14 4.82 -22.69
C PHE A 10 -22.77 6.02 -23.43
N THR A 11 -23.71 6.70 -22.76
CA THR A 11 -24.27 7.98 -23.21
C THR A 11 -23.27 9.11 -23.01
N LEU A 12 -23.22 10.06 -23.95
CA LEU A 12 -22.24 11.17 -23.99
C LEU A 12 -22.20 11.99 -22.68
N GLU A 13 -23.31 12.07 -21.97
CA GLU A 13 -23.48 12.82 -20.72
C GLU A 13 -22.74 12.17 -19.53
N GLN A 14 -22.64 10.84 -19.45
CA GLN A 14 -21.89 10.13 -18.40
C GLN A 14 -20.37 10.34 -18.55
N ARG A 15 -19.87 10.29 -19.79
CA ARG A 15 -18.44 10.52 -20.08
C ARG A 15 -18.02 11.96 -19.80
N ALA A 16 -18.94 12.91 -19.98
CA ALA A 16 -18.70 14.32 -19.68
C ALA A 16 -18.65 14.57 -18.15
N PHE A 17 -19.49 13.88 -17.37
CA PHE A 17 -19.46 13.99 -15.90
C PHE A 17 -18.20 13.37 -15.28
N GLU A 18 -17.78 12.19 -15.76
CA GLU A 18 -16.55 11.53 -15.33
C GLU A 18 -15.29 12.35 -15.68
N ALA A 19 -15.22 12.89 -16.90
CA ALA A 19 -14.11 13.74 -17.32
C ALA A 19 -14.06 15.08 -16.55
N LEU A 20 -15.22 15.67 -16.23
CA LEU A 20 -15.30 16.90 -15.46
C LEU A 20 -14.89 16.67 -13.99
N PHE A 21 -15.26 15.53 -13.40
CA PHE A 21 -14.88 15.19 -12.02
C PHE A 21 -13.39 14.92 -11.87
N ILE A 22 -12.79 14.20 -12.83
CA ILE A 22 -11.33 13.97 -12.89
C ILE A 22 -10.57 15.29 -13.08
N LEU A 23 -11.08 16.19 -13.93
CA LEU A 23 -10.46 17.49 -14.18
C LEU A 23 -10.57 18.43 -12.97
N VAL A 24 -11.69 18.43 -12.25
CA VAL A 24 -11.89 19.23 -11.02
C VAL A 24 -11.04 18.69 -9.87
N PHE A 25 -10.86 17.37 -9.74
CA PHE A 25 -9.96 16.79 -8.75
C PHE A 25 -8.47 17.07 -9.05
N LEU A 26 -8.09 17.08 -10.34
CA LEU A 26 -6.74 17.48 -10.78
C LEU A 26 -6.47 18.98 -10.61
N LEU A 27 -7.49 19.84 -10.69
CA LEU A 27 -7.35 21.30 -10.51
C LEU A 27 -7.33 21.73 -9.04
N VAL A 28 -7.98 20.99 -8.12
CA VAL A 28 -8.00 21.32 -6.69
C VAL A 28 -6.76 20.80 -5.94
N GLY A 29 -6.06 19.78 -6.47
CA GLY A 29 -4.79 19.30 -5.90
C GLY A 29 -3.55 20.17 -6.17
N GLY A 30 -3.68 21.27 -6.94
CA GLY A 30 -2.54 22.00 -7.52
C GLY A 30 -2.05 23.25 -6.78
N GLN A 31 -2.61 23.63 -5.62
CA GLN A 31 -2.23 24.89 -4.95
C GLN A 31 -2.26 24.74 -3.42
N VAL A 32 -1.45 23.84 -2.84
CA VAL A 32 -1.05 24.01 -1.43
C VAL A 32 0.24 24.84 -1.46
N PRO A 33 0.28 26.04 -0.86
CA PRO A 33 1.52 26.79 -0.76
C PRO A 33 2.53 25.96 0.03
N SER A 34 3.61 25.55 -0.61
CA SER A 34 4.76 24.98 0.08
C SER A 34 5.36 26.09 0.94
N VAL A 35 5.05 26.09 2.24
CA VAL A 35 5.86 26.83 3.21
C VAL A 35 7.15 26.02 3.35
N ALA A 36 8.07 26.26 2.42
CA ALA A 36 9.36 25.61 2.34
C ALA A 36 10.23 26.08 3.51
N GLY A 37 10.34 25.23 4.53
CA GLY A 37 11.35 25.31 5.57
C GLY A 37 11.81 23.90 5.92
N ASP A 38 13.06 23.77 6.32
CA ASP A 38 13.57 22.52 6.89
C ASP A 38 12.83 22.23 8.20
N VAL A 39 12.52 20.96 8.45
CA VAL A 39 11.85 20.52 9.68
C VAL A 39 12.82 19.72 10.52
N VAL A 40 13.09 20.19 11.73
CA VAL A 40 13.91 19.50 12.72
C VAL A 40 13.00 18.93 13.79
N ILE A 41 13.07 17.61 13.98
CA ILE A 41 12.31 16.84 14.97
C ILE A 41 13.25 16.47 16.10
N LEU A 42 12.90 16.82 17.33
CA LEU A 42 13.67 16.54 18.53
C LEU A 42 13.30 15.17 19.13
N ASN A 43 14.17 14.63 19.99
CA ASN A 43 13.95 13.33 20.66
C ASN A 43 12.71 13.29 21.55
N ASN A 44 12.20 14.44 22.00
CA ASN A 44 10.96 14.57 22.77
C ASN A 44 9.71 14.71 21.89
N GLY A 45 9.85 14.71 20.56
CA GLY A 45 8.75 14.85 19.60
C GLY A 45 8.45 16.29 19.17
N ASP A 46 9.14 17.30 19.71
CA ASP A 46 8.95 18.69 19.30
C ASP A 46 9.40 18.90 17.85
N ARG A 47 8.63 19.70 17.10
CA ARG A 47 8.91 20.03 15.69
C ARG A 47 9.25 21.50 15.54
N ILE A 48 10.42 21.78 14.95
CA ILE A 48 10.90 23.12 14.68
C ILE A 48 11.04 23.28 13.17
N THR A 49 10.24 24.18 12.61
CA THR A 49 10.28 24.54 11.18
C THR A 49 11.10 25.82 11.00
N GLY A 50 12.10 25.78 10.12
CA GLY A 50 12.96 26.93 9.83
C GLY A 50 14.03 26.62 8.78
N GLU A 51 14.92 27.57 8.52
CA GLU A 51 16.08 27.39 7.64
C GLU A 51 17.28 26.93 8.47
N ILE A 52 17.97 25.84 8.09
CA ILE A 52 19.20 25.44 8.77
C ILE A 52 20.34 26.35 8.30
N VAL A 53 20.80 27.23 9.19
CA VAL A 53 21.83 28.26 8.88
C VAL A 53 23.24 27.77 9.21
N GLY A 54 23.38 26.71 10.02
CA GLY A 54 24.69 26.14 10.32
C GLY A 54 24.61 24.81 11.08
N GLU A 55 25.52 23.91 10.75
CA GLU A 55 25.64 22.58 11.34
C GLU A 55 27.09 22.39 11.79
N GLU A 56 27.31 22.48 13.10
CA GLU A 56 28.58 22.16 13.74
C GLU A 56 28.42 20.86 14.55
N PRO A 57 29.50 20.09 14.78
CA PRO A 57 29.43 18.84 15.55
C PRO A 57 28.81 19.00 16.95
N SER A 58 28.84 20.20 17.52
CA SER A 58 28.28 20.50 18.84
C SER A 58 26.93 21.24 18.82
N LYS A 59 26.52 21.83 17.68
CA LYS A 59 25.37 22.75 17.58
C LYS A 59 24.75 22.75 16.19
N LEU A 60 23.43 22.57 16.14
CA LEU A 60 22.58 22.85 14.97
C LEU A 60 21.92 24.22 15.16
N LYS A 61 22.03 25.10 14.15
CA LYS A 61 21.44 26.45 14.16
C LYS A 61 20.31 26.52 13.15
N ILE A 62 19.12 26.87 13.63
CA ILE A 62 17.89 26.94 12.83
C ILE A 62 17.33 28.34 12.95
N ARG A 63 17.13 29.03 11.82
CA ARG A 63 16.42 30.31 11.79
C ARG A 63 14.95 30.07 11.55
N THR A 64 14.15 30.38 12.57
CA THR A 64 12.70 30.29 12.53
C THR A 64 12.09 31.66 12.22
N ALA A 65 10.94 31.68 11.54
CA ALA A 65 10.23 32.92 11.23
C ALA A 65 9.65 33.63 12.47
N TYR A 66 9.47 32.89 13.58
CA TYR A 66 8.76 33.36 14.77
C TYR A 66 9.68 33.63 15.97
N ALA A 67 10.82 32.93 16.07
CA ALA A 67 11.72 33.03 17.22
C ALA A 67 13.18 33.36 16.84
N GLY A 68 13.45 33.65 15.56
CA GLY A 68 14.82 33.93 15.11
C GLY A 68 15.71 32.70 15.13
N GLU A 69 17.00 32.88 15.42
CA GLU A 69 17.99 31.78 15.44
C GLU A 69 17.92 30.98 16.75
N ILE A 70 17.59 29.70 16.63
CA ILE A 70 17.56 28.73 17.73
C ILE A 70 18.77 27.81 17.57
N SER A 71 19.54 27.62 18.65
CA SER A 71 20.66 26.69 18.68
C SER A 71 20.31 25.45 19.50
N ILE A 72 20.47 24.27 18.90
CA ILE A 72 20.08 22.98 19.46
C ILE A 72 21.29 22.06 19.45
N SER A 73 21.49 21.28 20.51
CA SER A 73 22.51 20.23 20.47
C SER A 73 22.07 19.10 19.52
N PRO A 74 22.90 18.69 18.55
CA PRO A 74 22.58 17.58 17.63
C PRO A 74 22.21 16.28 18.34
N ALA A 75 22.72 16.06 19.56
CA ALA A 75 22.35 14.91 20.40
C ALA A 75 20.84 14.86 20.75
N ASN A 76 20.15 16.00 20.70
CA ASN A 76 18.71 16.10 20.98
C ASN A 76 17.85 16.03 19.71
N VAL A 77 18.46 15.86 18.53
CA VAL A 77 17.77 15.83 17.24
C VAL A 77 17.55 14.38 16.82
N SER A 78 16.29 14.03 16.60
CA SER A 78 15.89 12.70 16.13
C SER A 78 15.95 12.62 14.60
N ARG A 79 15.43 13.64 13.90
CA ARG A 79 15.33 13.66 12.44
C ARG A 79 15.39 15.08 11.90
N VAL A 80 16.04 15.24 10.74
CA VAL A 80 16.05 16.49 9.97
C VAL A 80 15.47 16.19 8.59
N GLU A 81 14.39 16.87 8.23
CA GLU A 81 13.79 16.82 6.90
C GLU A 81 14.17 18.10 6.17
N ARG A 82 15.13 18.00 5.24
CA ARG A 82 15.54 19.16 4.42
C ARG A 82 14.69 19.25 3.17
N ASN A 83 14.20 20.45 2.86
CA ASN A 83 13.55 20.69 1.58
C ASN A 83 14.63 21.03 0.54
N THR A 84 15.20 20.00 -0.07
CA THR A 84 16.34 20.15 -0.99
C THR A 84 15.90 20.70 -2.34
N ASP A 85 16.04 22.02 -2.51
CA ASP A 85 16.28 22.67 -3.81
C ASP A 85 17.64 23.38 -3.89
N HIS A 86 18.54 23.13 -2.94
CA HIS A 86 19.89 23.70 -2.96
C HIS A 86 20.95 22.62 -3.14
N ALA A 87 21.53 22.59 -4.34
CA ALA A 87 22.74 21.85 -4.67
C ALA A 87 23.90 22.32 -3.77
N VAL A 88 24.49 21.38 -3.03
CA VAL A 88 25.71 21.64 -2.28
C VAL A 88 26.89 21.55 -3.24
N THR A 89 27.43 22.71 -3.61
CA THR A 89 28.70 22.83 -4.34
C THR A 89 29.85 22.58 -3.39
N VAL A 90 30.45 21.39 -3.43
CA VAL A 90 31.72 21.13 -2.74
C VAL A 90 32.86 21.59 -3.65
N SER A 91 33.48 22.72 -3.31
CA SER A 91 34.75 23.14 -3.91
C SER A 91 35.92 22.42 -3.23
N THR A 92 36.60 21.54 -3.96
CA THR A 92 37.89 20.98 -3.54
C THR A 92 39.03 21.74 -4.22
N THR A 93 39.79 22.52 -3.45
CA THR A 93 41.13 23.00 -3.84
C THR A 93 42.21 22.12 -3.22
N ALA A 94 43.21 21.82 -4.04
CA ALA A 94 44.25 20.79 -3.95
C ALA A 94 45.29 20.95 -2.83
N SER A 95 45.99 19.85 -2.47
CA SER A 95 47.39 19.60 -2.88
C SER A 95 47.92 18.25 -2.36
N ALA A 96 48.92 17.71 -3.07
CA ALA A 96 49.48 16.37 -2.98
C ALA A 96 50.56 16.16 -1.89
N MET A 97 50.76 14.91 -1.45
CA MET A 97 52.11 14.31 -1.27
C MET A 97 52.10 12.78 -1.05
N THR A 98 53.24 12.19 -1.38
CA THR A 98 53.57 10.78 -1.70
C THR A 98 53.91 9.89 -0.47
N VAL A 99 53.73 8.56 -0.62
CA VAL A 99 54.05 7.38 0.27
C VAL A 99 55.61 7.16 0.41
N PRO A 100 56.24 6.30 1.28
CA PRO A 100 55.76 5.17 2.12
C PRO A 100 56.46 4.82 3.50
N ALA A 101 55.85 3.83 4.20
CA ALA A 101 56.39 2.79 5.13
C ALA A 101 57.17 3.12 6.43
N ASP A 102 56.69 2.64 7.61
CA ASP A 102 57.30 1.54 8.40
C ASP A 102 56.61 1.30 9.78
N LYS A 103 56.46 0.01 10.14
CA LYS A 103 56.45 -0.66 11.48
C LYS A 103 55.31 -0.46 12.52
N ILE A 104 54.87 -1.62 13.01
CA ILE A 104 53.87 -1.94 14.05
C ILE A 104 54.46 -1.81 15.47
N PRO A 105 53.66 -1.49 16.51
CA PRO A 105 53.47 -2.46 17.59
C PRO A 105 52.01 -2.60 18.07
N LEU A 106 51.69 -3.84 18.49
CA LEU A 106 50.50 -4.19 19.26
C LEU A 106 50.38 -3.33 20.53
N GLY A 107 49.20 -2.78 20.76
CA GLY A 107 48.81 -2.10 21.99
C GLY A 107 47.29 -2.16 22.14
N HIS A 108 46.84 -2.73 23.23
CA HIS A 108 45.46 -3.10 23.51
C HIS A 108 44.73 -1.90 24.14
N ASP A 109 44.29 -0.95 23.31
CA ASP A 109 43.39 0.13 23.75
C ASP A 109 41.99 -0.14 23.20
N LEU A 110 41.09 -0.51 24.12
CA LEU A 110 39.65 -0.56 23.88
C LEU A 110 39.14 0.88 23.75
N GLU A 111 39.40 1.50 22.61
CA GLU A 111 38.63 2.65 22.18
C GLU A 111 37.26 2.14 21.72
N SER A 112 36.25 2.60 22.45
CA SER A 112 34.85 2.51 22.09
C SER A 112 34.65 3.17 20.71
N GLU A 113 34.82 2.39 19.64
CA GLU A 113 34.19 2.70 18.37
C GLU A 113 32.68 2.73 18.63
N ALA A 114 32.16 3.94 18.78
CA ALA A 114 30.76 4.21 18.55
C ALA A 114 30.51 3.79 17.11
N GLY A 115 30.08 2.54 16.93
CA GLY A 115 29.69 2.00 15.64
C GLY A 115 28.76 3.02 15.00
N ALA A 116 29.20 3.56 13.87
CA ALA A 116 28.29 4.24 12.97
C ALA A 116 27.18 3.22 12.72
N VAL A 117 26.02 3.43 13.36
CA VAL A 117 24.79 2.74 12.99
C VAL A 117 24.60 3.16 11.55
N GLU A 118 24.96 2.26 10.63
CA GLU A 118 24.63 2.38 9.23
C GLU A 118 23.12 2.62 9.22
N LYS A 119 22.75 3.85 8.90
CA LYS A 119 21.36 4.27 8.91
C LYS A 119 20.76 3.59 7.69
N GLU A 120 20.30 2.35 7.87
CA GLU A 120 19.72 1.55 6.79
C GLU A 120 18.76 2.45 6.02
N GLU A 121 19.04 2.68 4.75
CA GLU A 121 18.16 3.46 3.89
C GLU A 121 16.84 2.71 3.83
N LYS A 122 15.83 3.20 4.56
CA LYS A 122 14.49 2.62 4.56
C LYS A 122 14.03 2.51 3.10
N LYS A 123 13.93 1.28 2.60
CA LYS A 123 13.54 1.04 1.21
C LYS A 123 12.13 1.60 1.02
N ASN A 124 12.01 2.60 0.16
CA ASN A 124 10.71 3.26 -0.08
C ASN A 124 9.73 2.37 -0.84
N TRP A 125 10.20 1.26 -1.40
CA TRP A 125 9.40 0.29 -2.16
C TRP A 125 9.51 -1.08 -1.50
N SER A 126 8.37 -1.73 -1.34
CA SER A 126 8.29 -3.16 -1.08
C SER A 126 7.19 -3.79 -1.94
N GLY A 127 7.30 -5.09 -2.20
CA GLY A 127 6.25 -5.77 -2.93
C GLY A 127 6.32 -7.29 -2.81
N SER A 128 5.29 -7.93 -3.35
CA SER A 128 5.17 -9.37 -3.42
C SER A 128 4.50 -9.81 -4.72
N ALA A 129 4.86 -10.98 -5.21
CA ALA A 129 4.13 -11.69 -6.25
C ALA A 129 4.00 -13.15 -5.85
N ASN A 130 2.80 -13.71 -6.00
CA ASN A 130 2.47 -15.05 -5.56
C ASN A 130 1.72 -15.81 -6.66
N LEU A 131 1.98 -17.12 -6.74
CA LEU A 131 1.16 -18.07 -7.48
C LEU A 131 0.58 -19.08 -6.49
N ALA A 132 -0.70 -19.40 -6.63
CA ALA A 132 -1.39 -20.30 -5.72
C ALA A 132 -1.90 -21.56 -6.43
N LEU A 133 -1.93 -22.63 -5.66
CA LEU A 133 -2.70 -23.83 -5.94
C LEU A 133 -3.88 -23.83 -4.96
N LYS A 134 -5.12 -23.98 -5.45
CA LYS A 134 -6.24 -24.28 -4.57
C LYS A 134 -6.32 -25.76 -4.27
N LEU A 135 -6.86 -26.05 -3.09
CA LEU A 135 -7.17 -27.40 -2.65
C LEU A 135 -8.68 -27.61 -2.79
N GLU A 136 -9.11 -28.26 -3.87
CA GLU A 136 -10.50 -28.64 -4.12
C GLU A 136 -10.66 -30.16 -4.18
N ASP A 137 -11.76 -30.67 -3.62
CA ASP A 137 -12.05 -32.11 -3.57
C ASP A 137 -12.81 -32.52 -4.84
N GLY A 138 -12.20 -33.34 -5.71
CA GLY A 138 -12.89 -33.96 -6.87
C GLY A 138 -12.40 -33.61 -8.28
N GLY A 139 -11.22 -33.00 -8.44
CA GLY A 139 -10.65 -32.66 -9.76
C GLY A 139 -10.37 -33.88 -10.66
N SER A 140 -10.63 -33.71 -11.96
CA SER A 140 -10.27 -34.65 -13.03
C SER A 140 -8.90 -34.30 -13.64
N ASN A 141 -8.32 -35.19 -14.46
CA ASN A 141 -7.04 -34.92 -15.13
C ASN A 141 -7.10 -33.81 -16.20
N ASP A 142 -8.30 -33.39 -16.62
CA ASP A 142 -8.51 -32.39 -17.67
C ASP A 142 -8.82 -30.98 -17.13
N ASP A 143 -8.78 -30.82 -15.81
CA ASP A 143 -9.03 -29.54 -15.13
C ASP A 143 -7.70 -28.80 -14.95
N SER A 144 -7.73 -27.48 -15.14
CA SER A 144 -6.57 -26.62 -14.93
C SER A 144 -6.97 -25.33 -14.26
N GLU A 145 -6.13 -24.88 -13.33
CA GLU A 145 -6.34 -23.71 -12.53
C GLU A 145 -5.05 -22.90 -12.43
N ILE A 146 -5.18 -21.58 -12.57
CA ILE A 146 -4.11 -20.62 -12.32
C ILE A 146 -4.69 -19.53 -11.42
N ASP A 147 -4.06 -19.37 -10.26
CA ASP A 147 -4.30 -18.24 -9.38
C ASP A 147 -2.99 -17.49 -9.11
N GLY A 148 -3.05 -16.17 -9.21
CA GLY A 148 -1.94 -15.32 -8.84
C GLY A 148 -2.38 -14.00 -8.25
N ASP A 149 -1.57 -13.49 -7.33
CA ASP A 149 -1.74 -12.17 -6.74
C ASP A 149 -0.42 -11.41 -6.68
N PHE A 150 -0.53 -10.09 -6.65
CA PHE A 150 0.62 -9.23 -6.43
C PHE A 150 0.25 -8.08 -5.48
N SER A 151 1.27 -7.59 -4.79
CA SER A 151 1.18 -6.39 -3.97
C SER A 151 2.39 -5.49 -4.19
N LEU A 152 2.15 -4.19 -4.17
CA LEU A 152 3.17 -3.16 -4.26
C LEU A 152 2.85 -2.08 -3.22
N ARG A 153 3.85 -1.70 -2.43
CA ARG A 153 3.77 -0.60 -1.48
C ARG A 153 4.91 0.36 -1.75
N TRP A 154 4.56 1.63 -1.83
CA TRP A 154 5.50 2.73 -1.82
C TRP A 154 5.20 3.66 -0.65
N GLU A 155 6.22 4.09 0.07
CA GLU A 155 6.08 4.99 1.20
C GLU A 155 7.22 6.02 1.21
N ARG A 156 6.88 7.30 1.32
CA ARG A 156 7.86 8.38 1.50
C ARG A 156 7.23 9.55 2.23
N GLY A 157 7.84 9.93 3.36
CA GLY A 157 7.33 11.04 4.18
C GLY A 157 5.91 10.76 4.67
N VAL A 158 4.96 11.62 4.30
CA VAL A 158 3.54 11.52 4.67
C VAL A 158 2.68 10.84 3.60
N GLN A 159 3.30 10.23 2.58
CA GLN A 159 2.60 9.65 1.45
C GLN A 159 2.82 8.14 1.42
N ARG A 160 1.73 7.38 1.23
CA ARG A 160 1.79 5.94 0.96
C ARG A 160 0.92 5.58 -0.22
N PHE A 161 1.47 4.81 -1.15
CA PHE A 161 0.74 4.24 -2.28
C PHE A 161 0.74 2.72 -2.16
N ARG A 162 -0.41 2.10 -2.38
CA ARG A 162 -0.57 0.64 -2.35
C ARG A 162 -1.30 0.20 -3.60
N VAL A 163 -0.85 -0.87 -4.23
CA VAL A 163 -1.57 -1.56 -5.30
C VAL A 163 -1.63 -3.02 -4.95
N ARG A 164 -2.82 -3.59 -4.99
CA ARG A 164 -3.01 -5.04 -4.93
C ARG A 164 -3.71 -5.49 -6.20
N GLY A 165 -3.41 -6.67 -6.68
CA GLY A 165 -4.15 -7.27 -7.77
C GLY A 165 -4.21 -8.78 -7.66
N GLN A 166 -5.25 -9.36 -8.25
CA GLN A 166 -5.53 -10.79 -8.26
C GLN A 166 -6.01 -11.19 -9.66
N LEU A 167 -5.64 -12.40 -10.06
CA LEU A 167 -5.98 -13.01 -11.35
C LEU A 167 -6.28 -14.48 -11.09
N GLU A 168 -7.44 -14.94 -11.54
CA GLU A 168 -7.88 -16.31 -11.40
C GLU A 168 -8.45 -16.83 -12.71
N TYR A 169 -8.01 -18.02 -13.11
CA TYR A 169 -8.45 -18.68 -14.34
C TYR A 169 -8.62 -20.17 -14.10
N GLU A 170 -9.83 -20.67 -14.38
CA GLU A 170 -10.17 -22.08 -14.21
C GLU A 170 -10.79 -22.63 -15.48
N THR A 171 -10.52 -23.91 -15.71
CA THR A 171 -11.16 -24.71 -16.75
C THR A 171 -11.66 -26.02 -16.16
N PHE A 172 -12.86 -26.41 -16.59
CA PHE A 172 -13.40 -27.75 -16.35
C PHE A 172 -13.50 -28.48 -17.68
N ASN A 173 -12.85 -29.64 -17.81
CA ASN A 173 -12.73 -30.37 -19.08
C ASN A 173 -12.31 -29.45 -20.26
N GLN A 174 -11.27 -28.63 -20.05
CA GLN A 174 -10.76 -27.64 -21.04
C GLN A 174 -11.72 -26.50 -21.44
N ILE A 175 -12.90 -26.41 -20.83
CA ILE A 175 -13.84 -25.30 -21.03
C ILE A 175 -13.60 -24.28 -19.92
N PRO A 176 -13.28 -23.01 -20.23
CA PRO A 176 -13.08 -22.03 -19.17
C PRO A 176 -14.37 -21.78 -18.39
N THR A 177 -14.25 -21.86 -17.08
CA THR A 177 -15.33 -21.76 -16.08
C THR A 177 -15.16 -20.56 -15.17
N LYS A 178 -13.93 -20.07 -14.98
CA LYS A 178 -13.65 -18.85 -14.23
C LYS A 178 -12.61 -17.99 -14.92
N GLN A 179 -12.81 -16.68 -14.88
CA GLN A 179 -11.89 -15.69 -15.43
C GLN A 179 -12.14 -14.38 -14.70
N ASP A 180 -11.43 -14.25 -13.60
CA ASP A 180 -11.66 -13.22 -12.60
C ASP A 180 -10.39 -12.41 -12.43
N TRP A 181 -10.56 -11.10 -12.29
CA TRP A 181 -9.44 -10.23 -11.99
C TRP A 181 -9.87 -9.02 -11.19
N MET A 182 -8.96 -8.55 -10.36
CA MET A 182 -9.15 -7.38 -9.51
C MET A 182 -7.88 -6.54 -9.47
N LEU A 183 -8.05 -5.21 -9.39
CA LEU A 183 -6.97 -4.26 -9.17
C LEU A 183 -7.43 -3.16 -8.21
N ASP A 184 -6.69 -3.01 -7.10
CA ASP A 184 -7.00 -2.11 -6.00
C ASP A 184 -5.85 -1.12 -5.74
N PRO A 185 -5.76 -0.02 -6.52
CA PRO A 185 -4.86 1.08 -6.20
C PRO A 185 -5.43 1.96 -5.08
N LYS A 186 -4.54 2.41 -4.21
CA LYS A 186 -4.88 3.20 -3.04
C LYS A 186 -3.78 4.19 -2.69
N TYR A 187 -4.20 5.37 -2.29
CA TYR A 187 -3.31 6.44 -1.86
C TYR A 187 -3.70 6.92 -0.47
N ASP A 188 -2.72 7.02 0.42
CA ASP A 188 -2.88 7.52 1.77
C ASP A 188 -2.03 8.77 2.00
N HIS A 189 -2.62 9.73 2.70
CA HIS A 189 -1.96 10.94 3.18
C HIS A 189 -2.01 10.98 4.72
N PHE A 190 -0.85 10.96 5.36
CA PHE A 190 -0.71 10.95 6.80
C PHE A 190 -0.78 12.37 7.38
N PHE A 191 -1.77 12.60 8.24
CA PHE A 191 -1.92 13.84 9.01
C PHE A 191 -1.08 13.83 10.29
N SER A 192 -0.77 12.64 10.78
CA SER A 192 0.13 12.37 11.91
C SER A 192 0.78 11.01 11.74
N ASP A 193 1.60 10.58 12.69
CA ASP A 193 2.30 9.29 12.64
C ASP A 193 1.33 8.08 12.70
N LYS A 194 0.04 8.28 13.01
CA LYS A 194 -0.95 7.19 13.11
C LYS A 194 -2.25 7.43 12.36
N VAL A 195 -2.57 8.68 12.04
CA VAL A 195 -3.85 9.05 11.43
C VAL A 195 -3.61 9.47 9.99
N TYR A 196 -4.36 8.88 9.06
CA TYR A 196 -4.25 9.20 7.65
C TYR A 196 -5.63 9.20 6.98
N GLY A 197 -5.76 9.99 5.92
CA GLY A 197 -6.88 9.92 4.99
C GLY A 197 -6.46 9.12 3.77
N SER A 198 -7.34 8.30 3.23
CA SER A 198 -7.06 7.50 2.04
C SER A 198 -8.12 7.69 0.96
N LEU A 199 -7.69 7.57 -0.29
CA LEU A 199 -8.56 7.40 -1.44
C LEU A 199 -8.32 5.99 -2.00
N SER A 200 -9.36 5.16 -1.97
CA SER A 200 -9.33 3.80 -2.51
C SER A 200 -10.09 3.74 -3.81
N TYR A 201 -9.54 3.01 -4.78
CA TYR A 201 -10.21 2.63 -6.01
C TYR A 201 -10.07 1.12 -6.19
N SER A 202 -11.13 0.47 -6.66
CA SER A 202 -11.15 -0.96 -6.95
C SER A 202 -11.86 -1.17 -8.28
N VAL A 203 -11.28 -2.03 -9.12
CA VAL A 203 -11.90 -2.49 -10.36
C VAL A 203 -11.84 -4.01 -10.39
N LYS A 204 -13.01 -4.65 -10.54
CA LYS A 204 -13.18 -6.11 -10.54
C LYS A 204 -13.96 -6.54 -11.78
N GLN A 205 -13.62 -7.71 -12.33
CA GLN A 205 -14.42 -8.42 -13.32
C GLN A 205 -14.51 -9.89 -12.90
N GLN A 206 -15.69 -10.48 -13.05
CA GLN A 206 -15.94 -11.91 -12.85
C GLN A 206 -16.81 -12.41 -13.99
N LYS A 207 -16.15 -12.80 -15.07
CA LYS A 207 -16.80 -12.96 -16.38
C LYS A 207 -17.88 -14.05 -16.37
N TYR A 208 -17.59 -15.16 -15.70
CA TYR A 208 -18.47 -16.34 -15.67
C TYR A 208 -19.55 -16.26 -14.59
N GLU A 209 -19.37 -15.41 -13.59
CA GLU A 209 -20.40 -15.03 -12.61
C GLU A 209 -21.33 -13.92 -13.12
N GLY A 210 -21.11 -13.44 -14.35
CA GLY A 210 -21.97 -12.44 -15.01
C GLY A 210 -21.66 -10.99 -14.63
N LEU A 211 -20.64 -10.74 -13.79
CA LEU A 211 -20.16 -9.40 -13.47
C LEU A 211 -19.14 -8.94 -14.52
N ASN A 212 -19.59 -8.12 -15.47
CA ASN A 212 -18.74 -7.61 -16.54
C ASN A 212 -17.71 -6.60 -16.01
N LEU A 213 -18.13 -5.72 -15.09
CA LEU A 213 -17.25 -4.75 -14.43
C LEU A 213 -17.90 -4.20 -13.15
N ARG A 214 -17.18 -4.20 -12.03
CA ARG A 214 -17.50 -3.45 -10.80
C ARG A 214 -16.40 -2.42 -10.57
N GLN A 215 -16.78 -1.16 -10.43
CA GLN A 215 -15.87 -0.07 -10.05
C GLN A 215 -16.33 0.48 -8.71
N THR A 216 -15.42 0.54 -7.73
CA THR A 216 -15.68 1.11 -6.41
C THR A 216 -14.66 2.21 -6.15
N ILE A 217 -15.11 3.39 -5.75
CA ILE A 217 -14.24 4.50 -5.39
C ILE A 217 -14.73 5.17 -4.11
N GLY A 218 -13.83 5.53 -3.21
CA GLY A 218 -14.25 6.22 -2.00
C GLY A 218 -13.12 6.70 -1.09
N PRO A 219 -13.35 7.81 -0.36
CA PRO A 219 -12.48 8.20 0.72
C PRO A 219 -12.66 7.32 1.96
N ALA A 220 -11.59 7.13 2.71
CA ALA A 220 -11.62 6.51 4.04
C ALA A 220 -10.69 7.23 5.02
N LEU A 221 -10.97 7.07 6.30
CA LEU A 221 -10.13 7.52 7.40
C LEU A 221 -9.50 6.30 8.06
N GLY A 222 -8.18 6.30 8.18
CA GLY A 222 -7.41 5.20 8.72
C GLY A 222 -6.68 5.53 10.01
N TYR A 223 -6.48 4.51 10.83
CA TYR A 223 -5.71 4.57 12.06
C TYR A 223 -4.74 3.39 12.17
N GLU A 224 -3.45 3.69 12.34
CA GLU A 224 -2.40 2.70 12.64
C GLU A 224 -2.28 2.51 14.15
N PHE A 225 -2.91 1.45 14.66
CA PHE A 225 -2.81 1.09 16.08
C PHE A 225 -1.38 0.69 16.44
N ILE A 226 -0.77 -0.13 15.58
CA ILE A 226 0.60 -0.61 15.69
C ILE A 226 1.18 -0.63 14.27
N ALA A 227 2.36 -0.05 14.07
CA ALA A 227 3.08 -0.08 12.81
C ALA A 227 4.58 -0.12 13.10
N ASN A 228 5.13 -1.33 13.16
CA ASN A 228 6.56 -1.60 13.28
C ASN A 228 6.90 -2.87 12.50
N GLU A 229 8.18 -3.25 12.52
CA GLU A 229 8.67 -4.41 11.76
C GLU A 229 8.02 -5.73 12.18
N GLN A 230 7.70 -5.89 13.47
CA GLN A 230 7.14 -7.14 14.01
C GLN A 230 5.61 -7.19 13.94
N THR A 231 4.93 -6.04 13.90
CA THR A 231 3.47 -5.98 13.98
C THR A 231 2.92 -4.77 13.23
N GLU A 232 1.93 -5.04 12.40
CA GLU A 232 1.09 -4.03 11.77
C GLU A 232 -0.37 -4.32 12.14
N LEU A 233 -1.05 -3.32 12.68
CA LEU A 233 -2.48 -3.36 12.98
C LEU A 233 -3.07 -2.02 12.55
N VAL A 234 -3.83 -2.05 11.47
CA VAL A 234 -4.40 -0.87 10.84
C VAL A 234 -5.87 -1.12 10.59
N SER A 235 -6.70 -0.11 10.83
CA SER A 235 -8.12 -0.18 10.48
C SER A 235 -8.56 1.10 9.80
N GLU A 236 -9.51 0.97 8.89
CA GLU A 236 -10.09 2.11 8.19
C GLU A 236 -11.60 2.02 8.14
N VAL A 237 -12.23 3.18 8.13
CA VAL A 237 -13.66 3.33 7.88
C VAL A 237 -13.86 4.33 6.76
N GLY A 238 -14.73 4.01 5.81
CA GLY A 238 -14.89 4.80 4.60
C GLY A 238 -16.31 4.83 4.06
N VAL A 239 -16.52 5.74 3.13
CA VAL A 239 -17.73 5.84 2.32
C VAL A 239 -17.34 5.68 0.87
N TYR A 240 -18.13 4.95 0.11
CA TYR A 240 -17.74 4.49 -1.20
C TYR A 240 -18.94 4.55 -2.14
N TYR A 241 -18.64 4.78 -3.41
CA TYR A 241 -19.59 4.69 -4.50
C TYR A 241 -19.19 3.53 -5.40
N THR A 242 -20.14 2.65 -5.67
CA THR A 242 -19.95 1.46 -6.49
C THR A 242 -20.85 1.53 -7.72
N ALA A 243 -20.29 1.21 -8.89
CA ALA A 243 -21.01 1.08 -10.15
C ALA A 243 -20.75 -0.31 -10.75
N GLU A 244 -21.82 -1.01 -11.10
CA GLU A 244 -21.80 -2.39 -11.56
C GLU A 244 -22.43 -2.52 -12.94
N GLY A 245 -21.68 -3.16 -13.84
CA GLY A 245 -22.14 -3.59 -15.14
C GLY A 245 -22.18 -5.11 -15.18
N TYR A 246 -23.32 -5.64 -15.63
CA TYR A 246 -23.53 -7.08 -15.75
C TYR A 246 -23.60 -7.51 -17.22
N THR A 247 -23.21 -8.75 -17.50
CA THR A 247 -23.29 -9.36 -18.82
C THR A 247 -24.76 -9.54 -19.26
N SER A 248 -25.65 -9.78 -18.30
CA SER A 248 -27.10 -9.80 -18.45
C SER A 248 -27.73 -9.19 -17.20
N GLY A 249 -28.75 -8.35 -17.37
CA GLY A 249 -29.40 -7.63 -16.27
C GLY A 249 -29.30 -6.10 -16.40
N THR A 250 -29.70 -5.41 -15.33
CA THR A 250 -29.65 -3.94 -15.27
C THR A 250 -28.40 -3.52 -14.52
N SER A 251 -27.68 -2.52 -15.03
CA SER A 251 -26.57 -1.91 -14.28
C SER A 251 -27.08 -1.27 -12.99
N GLU A 252 -26.30 -1.40 -11.92
CA GLU A 252 -26.60 -0.81 -10.62
C GLU A 252 -25.52 0.19 -10.20
N SER A 253 -25.92 1.13 -9.36
CA SER A 253 -24.99 2.02 -8.70
C SER A 253 -25.50 2.42 -7.33
N TYR A 254 -24.63 2.41 -6.33
CA TYR A 254 -25.01 2.63 -4.95
C TYR A 254 -23.88 3.25 -4.13
N ALA A 255 -24.28 3.93 -3.06
CA ALA A 255 -23.36 4.36 -2.02
C ALA A 255 -23.30 3.29 -0.92
N ALA A 256 -22.17 3.20 -0.25
CA ALA A 256 -21.94 2.23 0.79
C ALA A 256 -20.96 2.73 1.83
N THR A 257 -21.04 2.14 3.01
CA THR A 257 -20.06 2.31 4.08
C THR A 257 -19.19 1.07 4.15
N GLY A 258 -17.89 1.27 4.31
CA GLY A 258 -16.94 0.17 4.42
C GLY A 258 -16.09 0.25 5.68
N TRP A 259 -15.67 -0.92 6.16
CA TRP A 259 -14.71 -1.11 7.23
C TRP A 259 -13.64 -2.09 6.78
N SER A 260 -12.38 -1.74 7.04
CA SER A 260 -11.23 -2.61 6.77
C SER A 260 -10.39 -2.80 8.02
N LEU A 261 -9.75 -3.96 8.10
CA LEU A 261 -8.72 -4.27 9.08
C LEU A 261 -7.60 -5.00 8.37
N GLU A 262 -6.36 -4.55 8.58
CA GLU A 262 -5.16 -5.28 8.21
C GLU A 262 -4.35 -5.56 9.48
N TYR A 263 -4.09 -6.83 9.73
CA TYR A 263 -3.26 -7.29 10.83
C TYR A 263 -2.16 -8.21 10.29
N ARG A 264 -0.93 -7.94 10.69
CA ARG A 264 0.25 -8.76 10.43
C ARG A 264 1.09 -8.86 11.69
N ARG A 265 1.62 -10.05 11.94
CA ARG A 265 2.47 -10.33 13.09
C ARG A 265 3.56 -11.31 12.73
N GLU A 266 4.81 -10.89 12.90
CA GLU A 266 5.95 -11.81 12.92
C GLU A 266 5.92 -12.62 14.21
N ILE A 267 6.03 -13.94 14.09
CA ILE A 267 6.06 -14.91 15.19
C ILE A 267 7.24 -15.87 15.00
N LEU A 268 7.61 -16.57 16.07
CA LEU A 268 8.71 -17.55 16.07
C LEU A 268 10.06 -16.97 15.60
N GLN A 269 10.43 -15.77 16.07
CA GLN A 269 11.66 -15.06 15.67
C GLN A 269 11.72 -14.83 14.15
N ASP A 270 10.66 -14.25 13.60
CA ASP A 270 10.53 -13.84 12.19
C ASP A 270 10.58 -15.01 11.18
N ARG A 271 10.36 -16.25 11.67
CA ARG A 271 10.30 -17.45 10.84
C ARG A 271 8.91 -17.70 10.26
N VAL A 272 7.89 -17.08 10.84
CA VAL A 272 6.51 -17.21 10.41
C VAL A 272 5.83 -15.87 10.56
N GLN A 273 5.15 -15.43 9.51
CA GLN A 273 4.30 -14.25 9.54
C GLN A 273 2.85 -14.72 9.55
N PHE A 274 2.11 -14.40 10.61
CA PHE A 274 0.65 -14.48 10.60
C PHE A 274 0.08 -13.20 9.98
N TYR A 275 -0.92 -13.34 9.11
CA TYR A 275 -1.65 -12.21 8.58
C TYR A 275 -3.16 -12.47 8.52
N HIS A 276 -3.92 -11.40 8.74
CA HIS A 276 -5.35 -11.36 8.55
C HIS A 276 -5.70 -10.01 7.92
N ARG A 277 -6.44 -10.04 6.83
CA ARG A 277 -7.06 -8.85 6.26
C ARG A 277 -8.53 -9.11 6.03
N HIS A 278 -9.36 -8.11 6.26
CA HIS A 278 -10.74 -8.17 5.81
C HIS A 278 -11.20 -6.82 5.29
N PHE A 279 -12.22 -6.90 4.45
CA PHE A 279 -13.00 -5.77 4.01
C PHE A 279 -14.49 -6.11 4.15
N PHE A 280 -15.21 -5.23 4.81
CA PHE A 280 -16.65 -5.33 5.02
C PHE A 280 -17.31 -4.13 4.37
N PHE A 281 -18.40 -4.36 3.65
CA PHE A 281 -19.14 -3.32 2.94
C PHE A 281 -20.63 -3.48 3.19
N VAL A 282 -21.33 -2.37 3.40
CA VAL A 282 -22.79 -2.35 3.55
C VAL A 282 -23.35 -1.24 2.69
N ARG A 283 -24.38 -1.57 1.91
CA ARG A 283 -25.11 -0.60 1.11
C ARG A 283 -25.87 0.39 1.98
N ALA A 284 -25.73 1.68 1.65
CA ALA A 284 -26.38 2.75 2.39
C ALA A 284 -27.90 2.82 2.13
N ASP A 285 -28.33 2.33 0.96
CA ASP A 285 -29.73 2.27 0.52
C ASP A 285 -30.46 0.99 0.97
N ASP A 286 -29.74 -0.10 1.22
CA ASP A 286 -30.27 -1.34 1.81
C ASP A 286 -29.24 -2.04 2.71
N ILE A 287 -29.35 -1.83 4.02
CA ILE A 287 -28.40 -2.39 5.00
C ILE A 287 -28.39 -3.92 5.09
N LYS A 288 -29.37 -4.60 4.47
CA LYS A 288 -29.35 -6.06 4.37
C LYS A 288 -28.35 -6.54 3.33
N GLN A 289 -28.09 -5.73 2.31
CA GLN A 289 -27.13 -6.00 1.26
C GLN A 289 -25.73 -5.62 1.74
N LYS A 290 -24.91 -6.64 1.95
CA LYS A 290 -23.57 -6.51 2.52
C LYS A 290 -22.62 -7.49 1.86
N THR A 291 -21.35 -7.12 1.80
CA THR A 291 -20.26 -8.01 1.42
C THR A 291 -19.25 -8.10 2.54
N PHE A 292 -18.63 -9.26 2.64
CA PHE A 292 -17.56 -9.50 3.61
C PHE A 292 -16.53 -10.39 2.94
N HIS A 293 -15.30 -9.91 2.84
CA HIS A 293 -14.20 -10.65 2.24
C HIS A 293 -13.07 -10.71 3.26
N THR A 294 -12.52 -11.90 3.49
CA THR A 294 -11.40 -12.10 4.41
C THR A 294 -10.32 -12.95 3.80
N TRP A 295 -9.08 -12.66 4.17
CA TRP A 295 -7.93 -13.51 3.91
C TRP A 295 -7.18 -13.69 5.21
N THR A 296 -7.01 -14.93 5.64
CA THR A 296 -6.27 -15.29 6.86
C THR A 296 -5.23 -16.32 6.51
N GLY A 297 -3.98 -16.08 6.87
CA GLY A 297 -2.92 -17.00 6.47
C GLY A 297 -1.65 -16.93 7.30
N PHE A 298 -0.80 -17.91 7.03
CA PHE A 298 0.55 -18.00 7.55
C PHE A 298 1.53 -17.99 6.37
N LYS A 299 2.56 -17.17 6.47
CA LYS A 299 3.65 -17.10 5.51
C LYS A 299 4.94 -17.58 6.16
N PHE A 300 5.69 -18.38 5.42
CA PHE A 300 6.93 -19.02 5.83
C PHE A 300 8.04 -18.55 4.88
N PRO A 301 8.85 -17.56 5.29
CA PRO A 301 10.04 -17.18 4.54
C PRO A 301 11.00 -18.36 4.40
N ILE A 302 11.55 -18.57 3.21
CA ILE A 302 12.46 -19.67 2.89
C ILE A 302 13.87 -19.13 2.67
N TYR A 303 14.06 -18.31 1.63
CA TYR A 303 15.38 -17.83 1.23
C TYR A 303 15.27 -16.62 0.31
N GLU A 304 16.02 -15.55 0.56
CA GLU A 304 16.15 -14.35 -0.30
C GLU A 304 14.80 -13.86 -0.88
N GLY A 305 13.78 -13.70 -0.02
CA GLY A 305 12.44 -13.23 -0.42
C GLY A 305 11.49 -14.31 -0.92
N LEU A 306 11.96 -15.52 -1.23
CA LEU A 306 11.10 -16.66 -1.51
C LEU A 306 10.35 -17.09 -0.25
N ASN A 307 9.07 -17.38 -0.41
CA ASN A 307 8.21 -17.83 0.68
C ASN A 307 7.17 -18.85 0.21
N ILE A 308 6.67 -19.63 1.17
CA ILE A 308 5.47 -20.44 1.01
C ILE A 308 4.42 -19.86 1.95
N SER A 309 3.16 -19.80 1.53
CA SER A 309 2.06 -19.36 2.40
C SER A 309 0.88 -20.31 2.32
N THR A 310 0.16 -20.46 3.43
CA THR A 310 -1.20 -21.02 3.44
C THR A 310 -2.19 -19.89 3.71
N GLU A 311 -3.28 -19.85 2.96
CA GLU A 311 -4.31 -18.81 3.06
C GLU A 311 -5.70 -19.44 3.02
N VAL A 312 -6.56 -19.01 3.91
CA VAL A 312 -8.01 -19.24 3.85
C VAL A 312 -8.65 -17.93 3.45
N GLU A 313 -9.37 -17.98 2.35
CA GLU A 313 -10.20 -16.90 1.84
C GLU A 313 -11.66 -17.22 2.12
N LEU A 314 -12.39 -16.25 2.66
CA LEU A 314 -13.84 -16.33 2.83
C LEU A 314 -14.46 -15.15 2.10
N ASP A 315 -15.29 -15.44 1.10
CA ASP A 315 -16.07 -14.45 0.36
C ASP A 315 -17.56 -14.65 0.65
N TYR A 316 -18.19 -13.64 1.22
CA TYR A 316 -19.63 -13.55 1.40
C TYR A 316 -20.16 -12.36 0.60
N ASP A 317 -21.08 -12.61 -0.32
CA ASP A 317 -21.75 -11.59 -1.13
C ASP A 317 -23.28 -11.77 -1.05
N ASP A 318 -23.96 -10.75 -0.56
CA ASP A 318 -25.44 -10.63 -0.51
C ASP A 318 -25.95 -9.55 -1.50
N ILE A 319 -25.05 -9.03 -2.33
CA ILE A 319 -25.27 -8.05 -3.40
C ILE A 319 -25.19 -8.77 -4.75
N THR A 320 -25.94 -9.86 -4.89
CA THR A 320 -25.99 -10.68 -6.09
C THR A 320 -27.19 -10.33 -6.97
N LEU A 321 -27.03 -10.49 -8.28
CA LEU A 321 -28.08 -10.28 -9.30
C LEU A 321 -29.36 -11.08 -9.02
N ASP A 322 -29.23 -12.26 -8.42
CA ASP A 322 -30.34 -13.18 -8.13
C ASP A 322 -30.82 -13.10 -6.67
N ARG A 323 -30.22 -12.22 -5.85
CA ARG A 323 -30.51 -12.05 -4.42
C ARG A 323 -30.33 -13.34 -3.60
N THR A 324 -29.44 -14.22 -4.05
CA THR A 324 -28.99 -15.35 -3.24
C THR A 324 -27.68 -14.99 -2.57
N SER A 325 -27.59 -15.19 -1.25
CA SER A 325 -26.35 -15.02 -0.53
C SER A 325 -25.40 -16.17 -0.88
N THR A 326 -24.21 -15.87 -1.37
CA THR A 326 -23.16 -16.87 -1.56
C THR A 326 -22.15 -16.77 -0.41
N LEU A 327 -21.69 -17.92 0.08
CA LEU A 327 -20.51 -18.01 0.93
C LEU A 327 -19.56 -18.99 0.25
N GLU A 328 -18.42 -18.48 -0.20
CA GLU A 328 -17.34 -19.27 -0.78
C GLU A 328 -16.18 -19.31 0.21
N GLU A 329 -15.67 -20.52 0.45
CA GLU A 329 -14.45 -20.76 1.23
C GLU A 329 -13.41 -21.35 0.29
N THR A 330 -12.23 -20.73 0.24
CA THR A 330 -11.13 -21.19 -0.60
C THR A 330 -9.87 -21.35 0.23
N ILE A 331 -9.24 -22.53 0.15
CA ILE A 331 -7.95 -22.80 0.79
C ILE A 331 -6.87 -22.82 -0.27
N ARG A 332 -5.84 -21.98 -0.09
CA ARG A 332 -4.74 -21.78 -1.04
C ARG A 332 -3.40 -22.13 -0.42
N LEU A 333 -2.59 -22.85 -1.19
CA LEU A 333 -1.15 -22.98 -0.97
C LEU A 333 -0.43 -22.07 -1.98
N LYS A 334 0.34 -21.11 -1.49
CA LYS A 334 0.94 -20.04 -2.31
C LYS A 334 2.46 -20.14 -2.30
N PHE A 335 3.06 -19.93 -3.47
CA PHE A 335 4.49 -19.78 -3.66
C PHE A 335 4.76 -18.34 -4.06
N GLY A 336 5.54 -17.64 -3.23
CA GLY A 336 5.70 -16.20 -3.30
C GLY A 336 7.14 -15.76 -3.41
N PHE A 337 7.33 -14.55 -3.94
CA PHE A 337 8.57 -13.80 -3.87
C PHE A 337 8.27 -12.39 -3.34
N GLU A 338 9.06 -11.93 -2.37
CA GLU A 338 9.01 -10.61 -1.77
C GLU A 338 10.30 -9.84 -2.00
N TRP A 339 10.19 -8.52 -2.17
CA TRP A 339 11.35 -7.64 -2.37
C TRP A 339 11.23 -6.33 -1.63
#